data_AF-A0A4P0A9T6-F1
#
_entry.id   AF-A0A4P0A9T6-F1
#
_cell.length_a   1.000
_cell.length_b   1.000
_cell.length_c   1.000
_cell.angle_alpha   90.00
_cell.angle_beta   90.00
_cell.angle_gamma   90.00
#
_symmetry.space_group_name_H-M   'P 1'
#
loop_
_entity.id
_entity.type
_entity.pdbx_description
1 polymer ?
#
loop_
_entity_poly.entity_id
_entity_poly.type
_entity_poly.pdbx_seq_one_letter_code
_entity_poly.pdbx_strand_id
1 'polypeptide(L)'
;MVKSEEWFPKGDIILEETALGAVKDVTNCLVIAGPGAGKTELLAQKLDYLFSTNKCVSPKKILALSFKTDAASNLKERVKKRYGDEYASRFTSLTYSAFEKRILDQFRDVLPEDIRPSRDYLIEDWYTIKELLSMNGINVNGWRMSDIRRYVENIILNNGDNHKFKTDLLKGTQDNKPVLLYR
;
A
#
# COMPACT_ATOMS: atom_id res chain seq x y z
N MET A 1 -29.92 7.36 -9.81
CA MET A 1 -29.11 6.15 -9.55
C MET A 1 -29.62 5.06 -10.46
N VAL A 2 -28.72 4.21 -10.96
CA VAL A 2 -29.06 3.14 -11.90
C VAL A 2 -29.43 1.89 -11.09
N LYS A 3 -30.46 1.15 -11.48
CA LYS A 3 -30.73 -0.15 -10.85
C LYS A 3 -29.68 -1.18 -11.28
N SER A 4 -29.49 -2.23 -10.49
CA SER A 4 -28.44 -3.24 -10.77
C SER A 4 -28.66 -3.97 -12.11
N GLU A 5 -29.92 -4.19 -12.47
CA GLU A 5 -30.32 -4.88 -13.70
C GLU A 5 -30.13 -3.97 -14.92
N GLU A 6 -30.31 -2.65 -14.72
CA GLU A 6 -30.21 -1.61 -15.74
C GLU A 6 -28.75 -1.12 -15.93
N TRP A 7 -27.81 -1.54 -15.08
CA TRP A 7 -26.40 -1.16 -15.21
C TRP A 7 -25.69 -1.97 -16.30
N PHE A 8 -24.95 -1.25 -17.14
CA PHE A 8 -24.10 -1.78 -18.21
C PHE A 8 -22.67 -1.20 -18.10
N PRO A 9 -21.64 -1.94 -18.55
CA PRO A 9 -20.26 -1.45 -18.55
C PRO A 9 -20.13 -0.13 -19.31
N LYS A 10 -19.33 0.80 -18.80
CA LYS A 10 -19.08 2.09 -19.46
C LYS A 10 -17.90 2.02 -20.42
N GLY A 11 -18.03 2.73 -21.54
CA GLY A 11 -17.11 2.63 -22.69
C GLY A 11 -17.49 1.47 -23.59
N ASP A 12 -16.91 1.40 -24.78
CA ASP A 12 -17.17 0.35 -25.78
C ASP A 12 -16.55 -0.99 -25.35
N ILE A 13 -17.01 -1.53 -24.22
CA ILE A 13 -16.46 -2.68 -23.53
C ILE A 13 -17.57 -3.69 -23.30
N ILE A 14 -17.32 -4.91 -23.77
CA ILE A 14 -18.18 -6.06 -23.55
C ILE A 14 -17.48 -6.93 -22.50
N LEU A 15 -18.14 -7.12 -21.35
CA LEU A 15 -17.67 -8.06 -20.33
C LEU A 15 -18.27 -9.44 -20.62
N GLU A 16 -17.45 -10.47 -20.58
CA GLU A 16 -17.95 -11.85 -20.51
C GLU A 16 -18.75 -12.08 -19.23
N GLU A 17 -19.55 -13.15 -19.20
CA GLU A 17 -20.48 -13.45 -18.11
C GLU A 17 -19.80 -13.50 -16.73
N THR A 18 -18.66 -14.19 -16.62
CA THR A 18 -17.89 -14.30 -15.36
C THR A 18 -17.37 -12.95 -14.88
N ALA A 19 -16.84 -12.13 -15.81
CA ALA A 19 -16.35 -10.79 -15.50
C ALA A 19 -17.49 -9.85 -15.07
N LEU A 20 -18.65 -9.94 -15.72
CA LEU A 20 -19.85 -9.20 -15.36
C LEU A 20 -20.36 -9.61 -13.96
N GLY A 21 -20.37 -10.91 -13.67
CA GLY A 21 -20.68 -11.46 -12.35
C GLY A 21 -19.78 -10.87 -11.27
N ALA A 22 -18.46 -10.90 -11.49
CA ALA A 22 -17.47 -10.31 -10.57
C ALA A 22 -17.70 -8.79 -10.37
N VAL A 23 -18.06 -8.07 -11.43
CA VAL A 23 -18.40 -6.63 -11.35
C VAL A 23 -19.68 -6.39 -10.55
N LYS A 24 -20.69 -7.26 -10.64
CA LYS A 24 -21.95 -7.08 -9.89
C LYS A 24 -21.92 -7.62 -8.45
N ASP A 25 -20.96 -8.46 -8.09
CA ASP A 25 -20.86 -9.07 -6.75
C ASP A 25 -20.43 -8.09 -5.63
N VAL A 26 -21.36 -7.62 -4.81
CA VAL A 26 -21.09 -6.64 -3.75
C VAL A 26 -20.55 -7.24 -2.45
N THR A 27 -20.17 -8.52 -2.46
CA THR A 27 -19.59 -9.23 -1.31
C THR A 27 -18.06 -9.31 -1.41
N ASN A 28 -17.47 -10.48 -1.14
CA ASN A 28 -16.04 -10.74 -1.25
C ASN A 28 -15.80 -11.64 -2.47
N CYS A 29 -14.97 -11.17 -3.41
CA CYS A 29 -14.68 -11.88 -4.65
C CYS A 29 -13.17 -12.03 -4.86
N LEU A 30 -12.75 -13.22 -5.28
CA LEU A 30 -11.39 -13.50 -5.77
C LEU A 30 -11.44 -13.73 -7.28
N VAL A 31 -10.76 -12.90 -8.05
CA VAL A 31 -10.69 -13.01 -9.51
C VAL A 31 -9.33 -13.55 -9.93
N ILE A 32 -9.33 -14.75 -10.54
CA ILE A 32 -8.13 -15.35 -11.15
C ILE A 32 -8.14 -14.98 -12.63
N ALA A 33 -7.13 -14.23 -13.07
CA ALA A 33 -7.09 -13.71 -14.44
C ALA A 33 -5.66 -13.71 -15.01
N GLY A 34 -5.50 -14.29 -16.20
CA GLY A 34 -4.24 -14.32 -16.94
C GLY A 34 -3.74 -12.93 -17.37
N PRO A 35 -2.47 -12.79 -17.78
CA PRO A 35 -1.98 -11.55 -18.41
C PRO A 35 -2.88 -11.13 -19.57
N GLY A 36 -3.13 -9.83 -19.73
CA GLY A 36 -3.99 -9.31 -20.81
C GLY A 36 -5.50 -9.48 -20.63
N ALA A 37 -5.98 -10.23 -19.63
CA ALA A 37 -7.41 -10.50 -19.41
C ALA A 37 -8.24 -9.30 -18.89
N GLY A 38 -7.76 -8.06 -19.03
CA GLY A 38 -8.53 -6.87 -18.67
C GLY A 38 -8.69 -6.58 -17.17
N LYS A 39 -7.83 -7.11 -16.30
CA LYS A 39 -7.90 -6.93 -14.83
C LYS A 39 -8.15 -5.48 -14.36
N THR A 40 -7.34 -4.54 -14.85
CA THR A 40 -7.46 -3.11 -14.49
C THR A 40 -8.78 -2.51 -14.99
N GLU A 41 -9.27 -3.00 -16.12
CA GLU A 41 -10.53 -2.58 -16.70
C GLU A 41 -11.71 -3.11 -15.88
N LEU A 42 -11.68 -4.39 -15.50
CA LEU A 42 -12.65 -5.00 -14.60
C LEU A 42 -12.76 -4.24 -13.27
N LEU A 43 -11.63 -3.84 -12.67
CA LEU A 43 -11.62 -3.03 -11.44
C LEU A 43 -12.24 -1.63 -11.64
N ALA A 44 -11.99 -0.98 -12.78
CA ALA A 44 -12.60 0.31 -13.09
C ALA A 44 -14.13 0.19 -13.26
N GLN A 45 -14.61 -0.84 -13.96
CA GLN A 45 -16.03 -1.13 -14.11
C GLN A 45 -16.69 -1.48 -12.77
N LYS A 46 -15.99 -2.25 -11.91
CA LYS A 46 -16.44 -2.55 -10.55
C LYS A 46 -16.71 -1.29 -9.73
N LEU A 47 -15.79 -0.34 -9.78
CA LEU A 47 -15.93 0.94 -9.09
C LEU A 47 -17.14 1.72 -9.58
N ASP A 48 -17.33 1.81 -10.90
CA ASP A 48 -18.50 2.48 -11.47
C ASP A 48 -19.80 1.79 -11.09
N TYR A 49 -19.87 0.47 -11.14
CA TYR A 49 -21.03 -0.29 -10.68
C TYR A 49 -21.37 0.07 -9.23
N LEU A 50 -20.39 0.01 -8.31
CA LEU A 50 -20.60 0.32 -6.90
C LEU A 50 -21.09 1.76 -6.67
N PHE A 51 -20.56 2.74 -7.40
CA PHE A 51 -20.97 4.14 -7.26
C PHE A 51 -22.32 4.45 -7.92
N SER A 52 -22.50 4.07 -9.19
CA SER A 52 -23.69 4.40 -9.99
C SER A 52 -24.97 3.72 -9.49
N THR A 53 -24.85 2.52 -8.92
CA THR A 53 -25.95 1.76 -8.32
C THR A 53 -26.11 2.00 -6.81
N ASN A 54 -25.26 2.87 -6.22
CA ASN A 54 -25.24 3.18 -4.79
C ASN A 54 -25.10 1.95 -3.88
N LYS A 55 -24.36 0.94 -4.37
CA LYS A 55 -23.96 -0.21 -3.57
C LYS A 55 -22.71 0.05 -2.73
N CYS A 56 -21.98 1.13 -3.03
CA CYS A 56 -20.92 1.65 -2.17
C CYS A 56 -21.52 2.22 -0.87
N VAL A 57 -21.39 1.47 0.21
CA VAL A 57 -21.86 1.86 1.55
C VAL A 57 -21.18 3.13 2.07
N SER A 58 -21.85 3.84 2.98
CA SER A 58 -21.27 5.00 3.68
C SER A 58 -19.90 4.64 4.30
N PRO A 59 -18.85 5.48 4.21
CA PRO A 59 -18.81 6.88 3.76
C PRO A 59 -18.63 7.05 2.25
N LYS A 60 -19.04 6.04 1.46
CA LYS A 60 -19.13 6.14 0.01
C LYS A 60 -17.75 6.28 -0.64
N LYS A 61 -16.70 5.69 -0.05
CA LYS A 61 -15.31 5.73 -0.53
C LYS A 61 -14.80 4.33 -0.86
N ILE A 62 -13.87 4.24 -1.82
CA ILE A 62 -13.23 2.99 -2.22
C ILE A 62 -11.71 3.14 -2.08
N LEU A 63 -11.07 2.13 -1.48
CA LEU A 63 -9.62 1.97 -1.41
C LEU A 63 -9.19 0.83 -2.34
N ALA A 64 -8.25 1.10 -3.24
CA ALA A 64 -7.54 0.10 -4.03
C ALA A 64 -6.07 0.06 -3.61
N LEU A 65 -5.57 -1.16 -3.38
CA LEU A 65 -4.19 -1.42 -3.00
C LEU A 65 -3.47 -2.20 -4.09
N SER A 66 -2.24 -1.80 -4.42
CA SER A 66 -1.36 -2.50 -5.35
C SER A 66 0.04 -2.67 -4.78
N PHE A 67 0.83 -3.58 -5.36
CA PHE A 67 2.25 -3.69 -5.00
C PHE A 67 3.12 -2.64 -5.70
N LYS A 68 2.75 -2.25 -6.92
CA LYS A 68 3.54 -1.32 -7.73
C LYS A 68 2.91 0.06 -7.82
N THR A 69 3.75 1.09 -7.86
CA THR A 69 3.37 2.50 -7.95
C THR A 69 2.69 2.83 -9.28
N ASP A 70 3.18 2.27 -10.38
CA ASP A 70 2.59 2.40 -11.71
C ASP A 70 1.15 1.87 -11.76
N ALA A 71 0.89 0.71 -11.15
CA ALA A 71 -0.43 0.11 -11.06
C ALA A 71 -1.40 0.99 -10.25
N ALA A 72 -0.93 1.55 -9.12
CA ALA A 72 -1.74 2.46 -8.31
C ALA A 72 -2.13 3.72 -9.09
N SER A 73 -1.17 4.35 -9.80
CA SER A 73 -1.40 5.56 -10.60
C SER A 73 -2.32 5.27 -11.78
N ASN A 74 -2.06 4.19 -12.53
CA ASN A 74 -2.82 3.85 -13.73
C ASN A 74 -4.31 3.65 -13.42
N LEU A 75 -4.64 2.93 -12.34
CA LEU A 75 -6.04 2.71 -11.96
C LEU A 75 -6.72 4.03 -11.55
N LYS A 76 -6.02 4.90 -10.81
CA LYS A 76 -6.53 6.22 -10.41
C LYS A 76 -6.80 7.12 -11.61
N GLU A 77 -5.84 7.23 -12.52
CA GLU A 77 -5.97 8.01 -13.75
C GLU A 77 -7.09 7.49 -14.64
N ARG A 78 -7.22 6.16 -14.76
CA ARG A 78 -8.31 5.53 -15.53
C ARG A 78 -9.68 5.87 -14.96
N VAL A 79 -9.84 5.77 -13.63
CA VAL A 79 -11.08 6.14 -12.95
C VAL A 79 -11.41 7.61 -13.18
N LYS A 80 -10.43 8.51 -13.01
CA LYS A 80 -10.60 9.95 -13.25
C LYS A 80 -10.98 10.25 -14.71
N LYS A 81 -10.26 9.66 -15.67
CA LYS A 81 -10.49 9.88 -17.10
C LYS A 81 -11.88 9.42 -17.54
N ARG A 82 -12.36 8.29 -17.03
CA ARG A 82 -13.64 7.70 -17.46
C ARG A 82 -14.85 8.22 -16.71
N TYR A 83 -14.71 8.51 -15.41
CA TYR A 83 -15.85 8.80 -14.54
C TYR A 83 -15.81 10.21 -13.93
N GLY A 84 -14.77 10.99 -14.25
CA GLY A 84 -14.64 12.38 -13.81
C GLY A 84 -14.13 12.56 -12.38
N ASP A 85 -14.00 13.82 -11.98
CA ASP A 85 -13.40 14.20 -10.69
C ASP A 85 -14.27 13.83 -9.49
N GLU A 86 -15.60 13.76 -9.63
CA GLU A 86 -16.49 13.35 -8.55
C GLU A 86 -16.13 11.95 -8.04
N TYR A 87 -15.99 10.98 -8.95
CA TYR A 87 -15.67 9.60 -8.58
C TYR A 87 -14.21 9.48 -8.14
N ALA A 88 -13.30 10.20 -8.80
CA ALA A 88 -11.89 10.24 -8.42
C ALA A 88 -11.69 10.80 -6.99
N SER A 89 -12.49 11.78 -6.55
CA SER A 89 -12.41 12.34 -5.20
C SER A 89 -12.78 11.35 -4.10
N ARG A 90 -13.58 10.33 -4.44
CA ARG A 90 -14.05 9.27 -3.54
C ARG A 90 -13.25 7.97 -3.68
N PHE A 91 -12.26 7.97 -4.57
CA PHE A 91 -11.40 6.82 -4.86
C PHE A 91 -9.97 7.08 -4.40
N THR A 92 -9.45 6.18 -3.56
CA THR A 92 -8.05 6.20 -3.13
C THR A 92 -7.36 4.97 -3.70
N SER A 93 -6.31 5.17 -4.49
CA SER A 93 -5.46 4.11 -5.02
C SER A 93 -4.04 4.31 -4.49
N LEU A 94 -3.51 3.33 -3.77
CA LEU A 94 -2.21 3.40 -3.08
C LEU A 94 -1.44 2.11 -3.29
N THR A 95 -0.11 2.17 -3.11
CA THR A 95 0.64 0.95 -2.83
C THR A 95 0.39 0.48 -1.41
N TYR A 96 0.61 -0.81 -1.13
CA TYR A 96 0.58 -1.34 0.25
C TYR A 96 1.47 -0.51 1.19
N SER A 97 2.72 -0.27 0.80
CA SER A 97 3.68 0.52 1.57
C SER A 97 3.22 1.96 1.83
N ALA A 98 2.60 2.62 0.83
CA ALA A 98 2.06 3.97 1.02
C ALA A 98 0.85 3.98 1.97
N PHE A 99 0.02 2.93 1.92
CA PHE A 99 -1.10 2.77 2.83
C PHE A 99 -0.65 2.49 4.26
N GLU A 100 0.33 1.60 4.45
CA GLU A 100 0.96 1.31 5.75
C GLU A 100 1.59 2.57 6.35
N LYS A 101 2.38 3.31 5.56
CA LYS A 101 2.96 4.59 5.98
C LYS A 101 1.88 5.56 6.44
N ARG A 102 0.79 5.68 5.69
CA ARG A 102 -0.32 6.59 6.02
C ARG A 102 -1.03 6.19 7.31
N ILE A 103 -1.23 4.89 7.56
CA ILE A 103 -1.77 4.41 8.84
C ILE A 103 -0.81 4.77 9.97
N LEU A 104 0.48 4.47 9.80
CA LEU A 104 1.49 4.76 10.81
C LEU A 104 1.54 6.25 11.12
N ASP A 105 1.66 7.12 10.11
CA ASP A 105 1.68 8.59 10.30
C ASP A 105 0.44 9.09 11.06
N GLN A 106 -0.74 8.55 10.73
CA GLN A 106 -2.01 8.99 11.32
C GLN A 106 -2.18 8.52 12.77
N PHE A 107 -1.75 7.30 13.09
CA PHE A 107 -1.99 6.65 14.39
C PHE A 107 -0.72 6.46 15.22
N ARG A 108 0.40 7.03 14.79
CA ARG A 108 1.72 6.93 15.43
C ARG A 108 1.66 7.17 16.94
N ASP A 109 0.96 8.21 17.34
CA ASP A 109 0.95 8.67 18.73
C ASP A 109 0.14 7.72 19.65
N VAL A 110 -0.58 6.74 19.09
CA VAL A 110 -1.21 5.64 19.83
C VAL A 110 -0.20 4.57 20.25
N LEU A 111 0.95 4.47 19.56
CA LEU A 111 1.99 3.50 19.91
C LEU A 111 2.65 3.88 21.26
N PRO A 112 3.00 2.90 22.11
CA PRO A 112 3.84 3.09 23.28
C PRO A 112 5.14 3.84 22.96
N GLU A 113 5.62 4.67 23.89
CA GLU A 113 6.77 5.56 23.72
C GLU A 113 8.02 4.81 23.22
N ASP A 114 8.28 3.62 23.73
CA ASP A 114 9.44 2.78 23.44
C ASP A 114 9.47 2.26 22.00
N ILE A 115 8.30 1.96 21.42
CA ILE A 115 8.19 1.45 20.03
C ILE A 115 7.71 2.51 19.02
N ARG A 116 7.43 3.72 19.47
CA ARG A 116 6.92 4.80 18.61
C ARG A 116 8.06 5.42 17.77
N PRO A 117 8.11 5.23 16.45
CA PRO A 117 9.22 5.74 15.63
C PRO A 117 9.16 7.26 15.51
N SER A 118 10.25 8.03 15.60
CA SER A 118 10.29 9.50 15.44
C SER A 118 9.64 9.99 14.13
N ARG A 119 9.04 11.19 14.10
CA ARG A 119 8.13 11.64 13.00
C ARG A 119 8.80 11.80 11.64
N ASP A 120 10.09 12.13 11.61
CA ASP A 120 10.88 12.41 10.42
C ASP A 120 11.62 11.18 9.87
N TYR A 121 11.03 9.99 10.09
CA TYR A 121 11.61 8.72 9.68
C TYR A 121 11.78 8.59 8.17
N LEU A 122 12.93 7.99 7.82
CA LEU A 122 13.24 7.52 6.49
C LEU A 122 12.71 6.10 6.29
N ILE A 123 12.60 5.69 5.05
CA ILE A 123 12.13 4.37 4.64
C ILE A 123 13.24 3.71 3.83
N GLU A 124 13.65 2.51 4.25
CA GLU A 124 14.68 1.69 3.59
C GLU A 124 15.95 2.49 3.21
N ASP A 125 16.34 3.49 4.02
CA ASP A 125 17.55 4.26 3.79
C ASP A 125 18.78 3.44 4.22
N TRP A 126 19.29 2.65 3.28
CA TRP A 126 20.39 1.72 3.54
C TRP A 126 21.74 2.41 3.84
N TYR A 127 21.85 3.71 3.57
CA TYR A 127 23.01 4.49 4.00
C TYR A 127 22.96 4.68 5.52
N THR A 128 21.86 5.26 6.02
CA THR A 128 21.59 5.47 7.45
C THR A 128 21.66 4.15 8.23
N ILE A 129 21.04 3.08 7.71
CA ILE A 129 21.06 1.76 8.36
C ILE A 129 22.50 1.23 8.54
N LYS A 130 23.37 1.41 7.53
CA LYS A 130 24.78 0.97 7.63
C LYS A 130 25.57 1.80 8.63
N GLU A 131 25.34 3.11 8.69
CA GLU A 131 25.96 3.96 9.71
C GLU A 131 25.52 3.53 11.12
N LEU A 132 24.22 3.29 11.33
CA LEU A 132 23.69 2.83 12.60
C LEU A 132 24.24 1.46 13.02
N LEU A 133 24.43 0.54 12.07
CA LEU A 133 25.09 -0.75 12.32
C LEU A 133 26.53 -0.54 12.81
N SER A 134 27.30 0.29 12.12
CA SER A 134 28.69 0.63 12.48
C SER A 134 28.78 1.28 13.86
N MET A 135 27.91 2.25 14.17
CA MET A 135 27.82 2.91 15.48
C MET A 135 27.46 1.95 16.62
N ASN A 136 26.75 0.85 16.31
CA ASN A 136 26.42 -0.22 17.25
C ASN A 136 27.47 -1.34 17.27
N GLY A 137 28.67 -1.12 16.69
CA GLY A 137 29.79 -2.07 16.72
C GLY A 137 29.66 -3.21 15.71
N ILE A 138 28.72 -3.14 14.76
CA ILE A 138 28.47 -4.17 13.76
C ILE A 138 29.14 -3.76 12.46
N ASN A 139 30.32 -4.33 12.21
CA ASN A 139 31.06 -4.08 10.97
C ASN A 139 30.51 -4.94 9.82
N VAL A 140 29.90 -4.30 8.83
CA VAL A 140 29.35 -4.94 7.63
C VAL A 140 30.20 -4.72 6.37
N ASN A 141 31.43 -4.23 6.52
CA ASN A 141 32.33 -4.02 5.38
C ASN A 141 32.60 -5.35 4.67
N GLY A 142 32.46 -5.35 3.35
CA GLY A 142 32.62 -6.54 2.51
C GLY A 142 31.38 -7.46 2.45
N TRP A 143 30.33 -7.19 3.22
CA TRP A 143 29.07 -7.95 3.12
C TRP A 143 28.31 -7.55 1.86
N ARG A 144 27.59 -8.52 1.26
CA ARG A 144 26.66 -8.20 0.18
C ARG A 144 25.43 -7.52 0.76
N MET A 145 24.76 -6.68 -0.04
CA MET A 145 23.52 -6.03 0.40
C MET A 145 22.44 -7.02 0.84
N SER A 146 22.36 -8.20 0.21
CA SER A 146 21.45 -9.27 0.62
C SER A 146 21.73 -9.77 2.04
N ASP A 147 23.01 -9.88 2.41
CA ASP A 147 23.43 -10.39 3.71
C ASP A 147 23.17 -9.35 4.80
N ILE A 148 23.48 -8.08 4.52
CA ILE A 148 23.14 -6.95 5.39
C ILE A 148 21.62 -6.89 5.61
N ARG A 149 20.84 -6.99 4.53
CA ARG A 149 19.37 -6.95 4.61
C ARG A 149 18.84 -8.07 5.50
N ARG A 150 19.25 -9.32 5.23
CA ARG A 150 18.83 -10.49 6.02
C ARG A 150 19.24 -10.34 7.49
N TYR A 151 20.42 -9.80 7.75
CA TYR A 151 20.89 -9.57 9.12
C TYR A 151 20.03 -8.55 9.87
N VAL A 152 19.75 -7.41 9.25
CA VAL A 152 18.90 -6.35 9.83
C VAL A 152 17.47 -6.86 10.05
N GLU A 153 16.88 -7.54 9.07
CA GLU A 153 15.55 -8.15 9.17
C GLU A 153 15.49 -9.14 10.34
N ASN A 154 16.50 -9.99 10.52
CA ASN A 154 16.56 -10.91 11.64
C ASN A 154 16.64 -10.20 12.99
N ILE A 155 17.39 -9.10 13.11
CA ILE A 155 17.44 -8.33 14.36
C ILE A 155 16.06 -7.75 14.66
N ILE A 156 15.43 -7.10 13.68
CA ILE A 156 14.14 -6.44 13.87
C ILE A 156 13.08 -7.45 14.32
N LEU A 157 13.02 -8.61 13.66
CA LEU A 157 12.01 -9.65 13.92
C LEU A 157 12.24 -10.44 15.21
N ASN A 158 13.47 -10.53 15.72
CA ASN A 158 13.78 -11.29 16.93
C ASN A 158 13.80 -10.39 18.17
N ASN A 159 12.96 -10.67 19.17
CA ASN A 159 12.83 -9.85 20.38
C ASN A 159 14.01 -9.97 21.38
N GLY A 160 14.99 -10.83 21.13
CA GLY A 160 16.04 -11.19 22.09
C GLY A 160 17.30 -10.31 22.08
N ASP A 161 17.67 -9.69 20.95
CA ASP A 161 18.98 -9.07 20.78
C ASP A 161 18.90 -7.62 20.25
N ASN A 162 19.91 -6.82 20.63
CA ASN A 162 20.19 -5.47 20.11
C ASN A 162 19.07 -4.43 20.32
N HIS A 163 18.55 -4.31 21.54
CA HIS A 163 17.58 -3.27 21.93
C HIS A 163 18.05 -1.86 21.56
N LYS A 164 19.36 -1.57 21.71
CA LYS A 164 19.94 -0.28 21.34
C LYS A 164 19.78 0.01 19.85
N PHE A 165 20.23 -0.90 18.97
CA PHE A 165 20.09 -0.72 17.52
C PHE A 165 18.63 -0.54 17.08
N LYS A 166 17.69 -1.30 17.65
CA LYS A 166 16.25 -1.10 17.38
C LYS A 166 15.77 0.29 17.80
N THR A 167 16.21 0.75 18.97
CA THR A 167 15.89 2.09 19.46
C THR A 167 16.45 3.15 18.52
N ASP A 168 17.70 3.01 18.08
CA ASP A 168 18.35 3.94 17.15
C ASP A 168 17.64 3.95 15.78
N LEU A 169 17.18 2.79 15.28
CA LEU A 169 16.35 2.71 14.07
C LEU A 169 15.03 3.48 14.25
N LEU A 170 14.33 3.28 15.36
CA LEU A 170 13.03 3.91 15.60
C LEU A 170 13.14 5.40 15.91
N LYS A 171 14.15 5.81 16.67
CA LYS A 171 14.24 7.16 17.24
C LYS A 171 15.24 8.06 16.52
N GLY A 172 16.18 7.48 15.80
CA GLY A 172 17.38 8.17 15.32
C GLY A 172 18.43 8.30 16.41
N THR A 173 19.56 8.89 16.04
CA THR A 173 20.65 9.29 16.93
C THR A 173 20.90 10.81 16.77
N GLN A 174 21.99 11.34 17.34
CA GLN A 174 22.36 12.74 17.12
C GLN A 174 22.68 13.05 15.65
N ASP A 175 23.30 12.09 14.96
CA ASP A 175 23.82 12.28 13.60
C ASP A 175 22.93 11.63 12.53
N ASN A 176 22.04 10.71 12.93
CA ASN A 176 21.27 9.89 12.01
C ASN A 176 19.77 9.99 12.27
N LYS A 177 18.99 10.07 11.20
CA LYS A 177 17.53 10.07 11.29
C LYS A 177 17.00 8.67 11.67
N PRO A 178 15.82 8.61 12.30
CA PRO A 178 15.05 7.37 12.38
C PRO A 178 14.85 6.75 10.98
N VAL A 179 14.86 5.42 10.89
CA VAL A 179 14.66 4.68 9.63
C VAL A 179 13.86 3.40 9.86
N LEU A 180 12.83 3.20 9.05
CA LEU A 180 11.98 2.02 9.06
C LEU A 180 12.21 1.17 7.81
N LEU A 181 11.88 -0.11 7.90
CA LEU A 181 11.96 -1.06 6.80
C LEU A 181 10.55 -1.57 6.46
N TYR A 182 10.27 -1.71 5.16
CA TYR A 182 9.12 -2.49 4.70
C TYR A 182 9.50 -3.97 4.65
N ARG A 183 8.50 -4.84 4.87
CA ARG A 183 8.64 -6.28 4.65
C ARG A 183 7.99 -6.67 3.33
#